data_AF-A0A5N3UQM3-F1
#
_entry.id   AF-A0A5N3UQM3-F1
#
_cell.length_a   1.000
_cell.length_b   1.000
_cell.length_c   1.000
_cell.angle_alpha   90.00
_cell.angle_beta   90.00
_cell.angle_gamma   90.00
#
_symmetry.space_group_name_H-M   'P 1'
#
loop_
_entity.id
_entity.type
_entity.pdbx_description
1 polymer ?
#
loop_
_entity_poly.entity_id
_entity_poly.type
_entity_poly.pdbx_seq_one_letter_code
_entity_poly.pdbx_strand_id
1 'polypeptide(L)' 'AKDMWRAYRDMREADYIGADKYFHARGNYDAAQRGPGGAWAAKVISDARENIQGITDPVFKGMTRDQ' A
#
# COMPACT_ATOMS: atom_id res chain seq x y z
N ALA A 1 0.38 -9.43 7.68
CA ALA A 1 1.58 -8.57 7.62
C ALA A 1 2.55 -9.01 6.53
N LYS A 2 3.06 -10.25 6.55
CA LYS A 2 3.99 -10.76 5.51
C LYS A 2 3.45 -10.63 4.08
N ASP A 3 2.15 -10.82 3.88
CA ASP A 3 1.53 -10.73 2.55
C ASP A 3 1.47 -9.30 2.02
N MET A 4 1.19 -8.32 2.90
CA MET A 4 1.25 -6.90 2.55
C MET A 4 2.66 -6.48 2.13
N TRP A 5 3.68 -6.96 2.86
CA TRP A 5 5.08 -6.71 2.50
C TRP A 5 5.47 -7.37 1.18
N ARG A 6 5.03 -8.61 0.96
CA ARG A 6 5.26 -9.31 -0.31
C ARG A 6 4.61 -8.57 -1.47
N ALA A 7 3.35 -8.15 -1.32
CA ALA A 7 2.67 -7.38 -2.35
C ALA A 7 3.37 -6.05 -2.67
N TYR A 8 3.89 -5.35 -1.66
CA TYR A 8 4.73 -4.16 -1.87
C TYR A 8 6.03 -4.48 -2.63
N ARG A 9 6.73 -5.56 -2.27
CA ARG A 9 7.96 -5.96 -2.97
C ARG A 9 7.69 -6.31 -4.43
N ASP A 10 6.68 -7.13 -4.69
CA ASP A 10 6.31 -7.52 -6.04
C ASP A 10 5.85 -6.31 -6.87
N MET A 11 5.17 -5.33 -6.27
CA MET A 11 4.83 -4.07 -6.93
C MET A 11 6.08 -3.29 -7.35
N ARG A 12 7.09 -3.21 -6.49
CA ARG A 12 8.35 -2.53 -6.82
C ARG A 12 9.15 -3.27 -7.87
N GLU A 13 9.14 -4.60 -7.84
CA GLU A 13 9.86 -5.45 -8.79
C GLU A 13 9.18 -5.49 -10.16
N ALA A 14 7.85 -5.44 -10.20
CA ALA A 14 7.09 -5.43 -11.44
C ALA A 14 7.26 -4.12 -12.24
N ASP A 15 7.56 -3.00 -11.56
CA ASP A 15 7.79 -1.67 -12.15
C ASP A 15 6.76 -1.28 -13.22
N TYR A 16 5.49 -1.64 -12.97
CA TYR A 16 4.41 -1.48 -13.94
C TYR A 16 3.53 -0.28 -13.60
N ILE A 17 3.44 0.66 -14.53
CA ILE A 17 2.67 1.90 -14.37
C ILE A 17 1.18 1.56 -14.15
N GLY A 18 0.60 2.06 -13.06
CA GLY A 18 -0.82 1.86 -12.73
C GLY A 18 -1.19 0.53 -12.10
N ALA A 19 -0.21 -0.32 -11.75
CA ALA A 19 -0.46 -1.60 -11.07
C ALA A 19 -0.64 -1.47 -9.54
N ASP A 20 -0.50 -0.27 -8.97
CA ASP A 20 -0.54 -0.03 -7.52
C ASP A 20 -1.80 -0.62 -6.86
N LYS A 21 -2.97 -0.39 -7.46
CA LYS A 21 -4.27 -0.87 -6.97
C LYS A 21 -4.37 -2.39 -6.98
N TYR A 22 -3.81 -3.03 -8.01
CA TYR A 22 -3.77 -4.49 -8.09
C TYR A 22 -2.98 -5.08 -6.93
N PHE A 23 -1.77 -4.59 -6.70
CA PHE A 23 -0.92 -5.11 -5.62
C PHE A 23 -1.51 -4.81 -4.24
N HIS A 24 -2.17 -3.67 -4.05
CA HIS A 24 -2.85 -3.36 -2.80
C HIS A 24 -4.00 -4.35 -2.53
N ALA A 25 -4.86 -4.58 -3.54
CA ALA A 25 -5.97 -5.53 -3.43
C ALA A 25 -5.47 -6.97 -3.20
N ARG A 26 -4.44 -7.40 -3.92
CA ARG A 26 -3.84 -8.73 -3.77
C ARG A 26 -3.25 -8.93 -2.37
N GLY A 27 -2.50 -7.96 -1.85
CA GLY A 27 -1.95 -8.03 -0.49
C GLY A 27 -3.04 -8.15 0.58
N ASN A 28 -4.11 -7.38 0.44
CA ASN A 28 -5.27 -7.44 1.35
C ASN A 28 -6.01 -8.77 1.25
N TYR A 29 -6.21 -9.28 0.04
CA TYR A 29 -6.86 -10.57 -0.21
C TYR A 29 -6.04 -11.73 0.38
N ASP A 30 -4.74 -11.77 0.15
CA ASP A 30 -3.83 -12.80 0.70
C ASP A 30 -3.77 -12.76 2.22
N ALA A 31 -3.78 -11.55 2.80
CA ALA A 31 -3.81 -11.38 4.24
C ALA A 31 -5.17 -11.80 4.84
N ALA A 32 -6.29 -11.46 4.21
CA ALA A 32 -7.63 -11.84 4.68
C ALA A 32 -7.87 -13.36 4.62
N GLN A 33 -7.33 -14.05 3.61
CA GLN A 33 -7.40 -15.52 3.51
C GLN A 33 -6.70 -16.25 4.67
N ARG A 34 -5.78 -15.59 5.37
CA ARG A 34 -5.14 -16.16 6.59
C ARG A 34 -6.07 -16.15 7.81
N GLY A 35 -7.27 -15.58 7.70
CA GLY A 35 -8.26 -15.50 8.75
C GLY A 35 -8.31 -14.13 9.44
N PRO A 36 -9.07 -14.01 10.56
CA PRO A 36 -9.40 -12.73 11.18
C PRO A 36 -8.19 -11.87 11.56
N GLY A 37 -7.13 -12.49 12.08
CA GLY A 37 -5.89 -11.78 12.43
C GLY A 37 -5.14 -11.22 11.20
N GLY A 38 -5.22 -11.93 10.08
CA GLY A 38 -4.64 -11.48 8.82
C GLY A 38 -5.41 -10.30 8.22
N ALA A 39 -6.75 -10.35 8.24
CA ALA A 39 -7.60 -9.24 7.85
C ALA A 39 -7.39 -8.00 8.73
N TRP A 40 -7.28 -8.18 10.05
CA TRP A 40 -6.96 -7.09 10.97
C TRP A 40 -5.60 -6.46 10.67
N ALA A 41 -4.57 -7.27 10.46
CA ALA A 41 -3.25 -6.77 10.11
C ALA A 41 -3.24 -6.03 8.76
N ALA A 42 -4.03 -6.50 7.78
CA ALA A 42 -4.18 -5.83 6.49
C ALA A 42 -4.77 -4.42 6.66
N LYS A 43 -5.86 -4.32 7.43
CA LYS A 43 -6.50 -3.04 7.76
C LYS A 43 -5.53 -2.04 8.40
N VAL A 44 -4.86 -2.45 9.48
CA VAL A 44 -3.93 -1.57 10.20
C VAL A 44 -2.80 -1.05 9.29
N ILE A 45 -2.27 -1.91 8.42
CA ILE A 45 -1.19 -1.54 7.50
C ILE A 45 -1.69 -0.61 6.39
N SER A 46 -2.88 -0.86 5.84
CA SER A 46 -3.50 0.02 4.85
C SER A 46 -3.80 1.41 5.43
N ASP A 47 -4.42 1.48 6.61
CA ASP A 47 -4.75 2.75 7.28
C ASP A 47 -3.48 3.56 7.60
N ALA A 48 -2.41 2.89 8.05
CA ALA A 48 -1.13 3.55 8.30
C ALA A 48 -0.51 4.12 7.02
N ARG A 49 -0.55 3.36 5.91
CA ARG A 49 -0.03 3.83 4.61
C ARG A 49 -0.80 5.05 4.11
N GLU A 50 -2.13 5.01 4.17
CA GLU A 50 -2.99 6.13 3.74
C GLU A 50 -2.71 7.40 4.55
N ASN A 51 -2.58 7.28 5.87
CA ASN A 51 -2.24 8.41 6.73
C ASN A 51 -0.88 9.03 6.38
N ILE A 52 0.15 8.20 6.14
CA ILE A 52 1.47 8.70 5.73
C ILE A 52 1.36 9.44 4.39
N GLN A 53 0.66 8.85 3.41
CA GLN A 53 0.45 9.49 2.10
C GLN A 53 -0.29 10.82 2.22
N GLY A 54 -1.36 10.88 3.01
CA GLY A 54 -2.13 12.12 3.22
C GLY A 54 -1.29 13.24 3.83
N ILE A 55 -0.29 12.92 4.66
CA ILE A 55 0.64 13.90 5.23
C ILE A 55 1.71 14.31 4.21
N THR A 56 2.24 13.37 3.44
CA THR A 56 3.36 13.62 2.53
C THR A 56 2.93 14.23 1.20
N ASP A 57 1.76 13.88 0.68
CA ASP A 57 1.30 14.29 -0.64
C ASP A 57 1.18 15.81 -0.79
N PRO A 58 0.63 16.58 0.18
CA PRO A 58 0.61 18.04 0.11
C PRO A 58 2.02 18.64 0.06
N VAL A 59 2.97 18.07 0.79
CA VAL A 59 4.36 18.53 0.85
C VAL A 59 5.04 18.31 -0.50
N PHE A 60 4.94 17.10 -1.06
CA PHE A 60 5.51 16.77 -2.36
C PHE A 60 4.83 17.53 -3.50
N LYS A 61 3.50 17.62 -3.48
CA LYS A 61 2.74 18.37 -4.49
C LYS A 61 3.02 19.87 -4.44
N GLY A 62 3.27 20.42 -3.25
CA GLY A 62 3.73 21.80 -3.06
C GLY A 62 5.09 22.04 -3.71
N MET A 63 6.07 21.17 -3.43
CA MET A 63 7.40 21.26 -4.07
C MET A 63 7.38 21.13 -5.59
N THR A 64 6.50 20.30 -6.15
CA THR A 64 6.37 20.16 -7.62
C THR A 64 5.65 21.32 -8.30
N ARG A 65 4.94 22.16 -7.56
CA ARG A 65 4.21 23.32 -8.12
C ARG A 65 5.09 24.56 -8.28
N ASP A 66 6.21 24.62 -7.57
CA ASP A 66 7.17 25.73 -7.61
C ASP A 66 8.38 25.46 -8.55
N GLN A 67 8.26 24.48 -9.47
CA GLN A 67 9.23 24.14 -10.52
C GLN A 67 8.70 24.50 -11.91
#